data_AF-A0A3B9DXX0-F1
#
_entry.id   AF-A0A3B9DXX0-F1
#
_cell.length_a   1.000
_cell.length_b   1.000
_cell.length_c   1.000
_cell.angle_alpha   90.00
_cell.angle_beta   90.00
_cell.angle_gamma   90.00
#
_symmetry.space_group_name_H-M   'P 1'
#
loop_
_entity.id
_entity.type
_entity.pdbx_description
1 polymer ?
#
loop_
_entity_poly.entity_id
_entity_poly.type
_entity_poly.pdbx_seq_one_letter_code
_entity_poly.pdbx_strand_id
1 'polypeptide(L)'
;YIPSLSQRGIHTEIHLGTAETNHRFYSYRMKRQGRSWSSEGMECMVWVLTARKNKTLTQALLYHANGKSYKKMDRAMHKAVVQAERRMRNYRPGCLEGRIGIYGASSSPMGRLARAIQKY
;
A
#
# COMPACT_ATOMS: atom_id res chain seq x y z
N TYR A 1 3.92 41.56 26.80
CA TYR A 1 3.45 40.17 26.65
C TYR A 1 2.10 40.19 25.97
N ILE A 2 1.86 39.28 25.02
CA ILE A 2 0.61 39.22 24.25
C ILE A 2 -0.39 38.37 25.05
N PRO A 3 -1.50 38.93 25.58
CA PRO A 3 -2.45 38.17 26.40
C PRO A 3 -3.13 37.07 25.57
N SER A 4 -3.40 35.92 26.19
CA SER A 4 -4.03 34.77 25.55
C SER A 4 -5.46 35.07 25.09
N LEU A 5 -5.99 34.29 24.15
CA LEU A 5 -7.34 34.49 23.59
C LEU A 5 -8.44 34.42 24.66
N SER A 6 -8.29 33.50 25.61
CA SER A 6 -9.18 33.37 26.78
C SER A 6 -9.17 34.66 27.62
N GLN A 7 -7.99 35.24 27.86
CA GLN A 7 -7.85 36.52 28.57
C GLN A 7 -8.38 37.73 27.78
N ARG A 8 -8.72 37.57 26.50
CA ARG A 8 -9.36 38.61 25.66
C ARG A 8 -10.87 38.42 25.54
N GLY A 9 -11.45 37.46 26.26
CA GLY A 9 -12.88 37.12 26.17
C GLY A 9 -13.26 36.41 24.86
N ILE A 10 -12.27 35.90 24.10
CA ILE A 10 -12.51 35.20 22.84
C ILE A 10 -12.57 33.70 23.15
N HIS A 11 -13.78 33.20 23.39
CA HIS A 11 -14.06 31.78 23.58
C HIS A 11 -14.39 31.14 22.23
N THR A 12 -13.36 30.88 21.42
CA THR A 12 -13.53 30.14 20.16
C THR A 12 -13.21 28.67 20.37
N GLU A 13 -14.13 27.78 20.00
CA GLU A 13 -13.85 26.33 19.83
C GLU A 13 -12.80 26.06 18.75
N ILE A 14 -12.54 27.07 17.91
CA ILE A 14 -11.53 27.05 16.86
C ILE A 14 -10.16 27.14 17.53
N HIS A 15 -9.47 26.01 17.55
CA HIS A 15 -8.08 25.92 17.96
C HIS A 15 -7.25 26.64 16.89
N LEU A 16 -6.95 27.92 17.12
CA LEU A 16 -6.21 28.77 16.18
C LEU A 16 -4.91 28.12 15.69
N GLY A 17 -4.20 27.40 16.55
CA GLY A 17 -3.00 26.62 16.15
C GLY A 17 -3.29 25.53 15.11
N THR A 18 -4.44 24.86 15.22
CA THR A 18 -4.89 23.84 14.25
C THR A 18 -5.32 24.49 12.93
N ALA A 19 -6.01 25.64 12.99
CA ALA A 19 -6.40 26.40 11.81
C ALA A 19 -5.17 26.98 11.07
N GLU A 20 -4.23 27.60 11.80
CA GLU A 20 -2.99 28.16 11.30
C GLU A 20 -2.12 27.09 10.62
N THR A 21 -1.95 25.94 11.28
CA THR A 21 -1.17 24.81 10.73
C THR A 21 -1.81 24.26 9.46
N ASN A 22 -3.14 24.14 9.43
CA ASN A 22 -3.88 23.66 8.26
C ASN A 22 -3.78 24.61 7.07
N HIS A 23 -3.79 25.92 7.29
CA HIS A 23 -3.66 26.93 6.24
C HIS A 23 -2.22 27.04 5.71
N ARG A 24 -1.22 26.90 6.59
CA ARG A 24 0.22 27.01 6.24
C ARG A 24 0.64 26.03 5.15
N PHE A 25 0.05 24.84 5.12
CA PHE A 25 0.26 23.82 4.10
C PHE A 25 0.00 24.35 2.67
N TYR A 26 -1.02 25.20 2.49
CA TYR A 26 -1.35 25.83 1.21
C TYR A 26 -0.53 27.10 0.97
N SER A 27 -0.46 27.98 1.98
CA SER A 27 0.17 29.30 1.88
C SER A 27 1.61 29.27 1.36
N TYR A 28 2.44 28.31 1.79
CA TYR A 28 3.85 28.21 1.35
C TYR A 28 4.05 27.85 -0.12
N ARG A 29 3.01 27.35 -0.80
CA ARG A 29 3.07 26.97 -2.21
C ARG A 29 2.28 27.92 -3.12
N MET A 30 1.36 28.67 -2.52
CA MET A 30 0.44 29.56 -3.22
C MET A 30 0.88 31.03 -3.17
N LYS A 31 1.61 31.46 -2.12
CA LYS A 31 2.13 32.83 -2.05
C LYS A 31 3.12 33.11 -3.19
N ARG A 32 3.04 34.31 -3.75
CA ARG A 32 3.94 34.81 -4.81
C ARG A 32 5.34 35.08 -4.25
N GLN A 33 6.10 34.03 -3.94
CA GLN A 33 7.52 34.11 -3.57
C GLN A 33 8.39 33.80 -4.81
N GLY A 34 8.33 34.68 -5.82
CA GLY A 34 9.02 34.46 -7.10
C GLY A 34 8.42 33.34 -7.96
N ARG A 35 7.24 32.82 -7.58
CA ARG A 35 6.45 31.85 -8.35
C ARG A 35 5.09 32.47 -8.63
N SER A 36 4.73 32.54 -9.90
CA SER A 36 3.42 33.00 -10.36
C SER A 36 2.72 31.85 -11.07
N TRP A 37 1.51 31.54 -10.62
CA TRP A 37 0.63 30.58 -11.27
C TRP A 37 -0.33 31.32 -12.20
N SER A 38 -0.65 30.75 -13.35
CA SER A 38 -1.85 31.14 -14.09
C SER A 38 -3.09 30.77 -13.27
N SER A 39 -4.27 31.29 -13.64
CA SER A 39 -5.53 30.93 -12.95
C SER A 39 -5.75 29.41 -12.93
N GLU A 40 -5.54 28.75 -14.07
CA GLU A 40 -5.66 27.29 -14.20
C GLU A 40 -4.55 26.57 -13.41
N GLY A 41 -3.31 27.04 -13.51
CA GLY A 41 -2.18 26.45 -12.79
C GLY A 41 -2.33 26.55 -11.27
N MET A 42 -2.99 27.61 -10.79
CA MET A 42 -3.32 27.81 -9.38
C MET A 42 -4.31 26.74 -8.92
N GLU A 43 -5.38 26.50 -9.68
CA GLU A 43 -6.40 25.51 -9.36
C GLU A 43 -5.81 24.09 -9.33
N CYS A 44 -5.03 23.72 -10.35
CA CYS A 44 -4.34 22.44 -10.38
C CYS A 44 -3.40 22.25 -9.18
N MET A 45 -2.67 23.30 -8.80
CA MET A 45 -1.77 23.25 -7.64
C MET A 45 -2.54 23.03 -6.34
N VAL A 46 -3.68 23.69 -6.15
CA VAL A 46 -4.55 23.47 -4.97
C VAL A 46 -5.04 22.02 -4.91
N TRP A 47 -5.41 21.43 -6.05
CA TRP A 47 -5.82 20.03 -6.09
C TRP A 47 -4.68 19.08 -5.71
N VAL A 48 -3.47 19.30 -6.22
CA VAL A 48 -2.29 18.50 -5.86
C VAL A 48 -1.98 18.59 -4.36
N LEU A 49 -2.05 19.81 -3.81
CA LEU A 49 -1.83 20.03 -2.37
C LEU A 49 -2.91 19.30 -1.55
N THR A 50 -4.18 19.46 -1.91
CA THR A 50 -5.30 18.81 -1.23
C THR A 50 -5.16 17.29 -1.27
N ALA A 51 -4.86 16.72 -2.44
CA ALA A 51 -4.63 15.29 -2.59
C ALA A 51 -3.43 14.80 -1.77
N ARG A 52 -2.36 15.60 -1.67
CA ARG A 52 -1.20 15.28 -0.82
C ARG A 52 -1.57 15.33 0.67
N LYS A 53 -2.32 16.34 1.11
CA LYS A 53 -2.80 16.47 2.50
C LYS A 53 -3.66 15.26 2.89
N ASN A 54 -4.52 14.84 1.99
CA ASN A 54 -5.41 13.69 2.19
C ASN A 54 -4.73 12.34 1.92
N LYS A 55 -3.44 12.32 1.54
CA LYS A 55 -2.67 11.12 1.17
C LYS A 55 -3.30 10.31 0.01
N THR A 56 -4.08 10.97 -0.84
CA THR A 56 -4.75 10.37 -2.01
C THR A 56 -4.03 10.66 -3.33
N LEU A 57 -2.95 11.45 -3.32
CA LEU A 57 -2.23 11.86 -4.53
C LEU A 57 -1.67 10.66 -5.31
N THR A 58 -1.02 9.71 -4.64
CA THR A 58 -0.46 8.51 -5.29
C THR A 58 -1.56 7.66 -5.91
N GLN A 59 -2.68 7.52 -5.21
CA GLN A 59 -3.86 6.80 -5.70
C GLN A 59 -4.47 7.48 -6.93
N ALA A 60 -4.55 8.81 -6.96
CA ALA A 60 -5.06 9.57 -8.11
C ALA A 60 -4.13 9.47 -9.33
N LEU A 61 -2.81 9.54 -9.12
CA LEU A 61 -1.81 9.36 -10.19
C LEU A 61 -1.85 7.95 -10.76
N LEU A 62 -1.94 6.93 -9.90
CA LEU A 62 -2.06 5.54 -10.31
C LEU A 62 -3.40 5.26 -11.02
N TYR A 63 -4.48 5.93 -10.61
CA TYR A 63 -5.78 5.86 -11.28
C TYR A 63 -5.70 6.36 -12.72
N HIS A 64 -5.02 7.49 -12.95
CA HIS A 64 -4.84 8.05 -14.29
C HIS A 64 -3.89 7.20 -15.16
N ALA A 65 -2.82 6.65 -14.58
CA ALA A 65 -1.84 5.85 -15.32
C ALA A 65 -2.36 4.47 -15.73
N ASN A 66 -3.18 3.82 -14.90
CA ASN A 66 -3.61 2.43 -15.12
C ASN A 66 -5.06 2.28 -15.57
N GLY A 67 -5.81 3.38 -15.76
CA GLY A 67 -7.15 3.41 -16.35
C GLY A 67 -8.25 2.63 -15.60
N LYS A 68 -7.93 1.83 -14.58
CA LYS A 68 -8.89 1.00 -13.83
C LYS A 68 -8.48 0.93 -12.36
N SER A 69 -9.31 1.60 -11.56
CA SER A 69 -9.67 1.31 -10.16
C SER A 69 -8.63 0.56 -9.34
N TYR A 70 -8.00 1.26 -8.37
CA TYR A 70 -7.56 0.61 -7.14
C TYR A 70 -8.81 0.06 -6.42
N LYS A 71 -9.39 -1.04 -6.88
CA LYS A 71 -10.20 -1.83 -5.95
C LYS A 71 -9.19 -2.35 -4.95
N LYS A 72 -9.31 -1.99 -3.66
CA LYS A 72 -8.63 -2.72 -2.61
C LYS A 72 -8.83 -4.20 -2.93
N MET A 73 -7.73 -4.97 -3.03
CA MET A 73 -7.81 -6.41 -3.27
C MET A 73 -8.85 -6.97 -2.31
N ASP A 74 -9.98 -7.44 -2.84
CA ASP A 74 -10.96 -8.09 -2.02
C ASP A 74 -10.31 -9.33 -1.38
N ARG A 75 -10.78 -9.73 -0.20
CA ARG A 75 -10.20 -10.86 0.55
C ARG A 75 -10.20 -12.13 -0.29
N ALA A 76 -11.19 -12.30 -1.18
CA ALA A 76 -11.24 -13.37 -2.15
C ALA A 76 -10.10 -13.31 -3.18
N MET A 77 -9.81 -12.12 -3.72
CA MET A 77 -8.74 -11.90 -4.68
C MET A 77 -7.36 -12.11 -4.04
N HIS A 78 -7.16 -11.65 -2.81
CA HIS A 78 -5.93 -11.92 -2.05
C HIS A 78 -5.72 -13.42 -1.81
N LYS A 79 -6.76 -14.15 -1.40
CA LYS A 79 -6.70 -15.62 -1.24
C LYS A 79 -6.38 -16.31 -2.56
N ALA A 80 -6.99 -15.89 -3.66
CA ALA A 80 -6.74 -16.46 -4.99
C ALA A 80 -5.28 -16.27 -5.43
N VAL A 81 -4.71 -15.08 -5.22
CA VAL A 81 -3.30 -14.78 -5.53
C VAL A 81 -2.35 -15.63 -4.67
N VAL A 82 -2.59 -15.70 -3.35
CA VAL A 82 -1.78 -16.54 -2.44
C VAL A 82 -1.88 -18.03 -2.82
N GLN A 83 -3.06 -18.50 -3.24
CA GLN A 83 -3.26 -19.89 -3.66
C GLN A 83 -2.55 -20.19 -4.99
N ALA A 84 -2.56 -19.25 -5.93
CA ALA A 84 -1.83 -19.37 -7.20
C ALA A 84 -0.31 -19.41 -6.95
N GLU A 85 0.22 -18.53 -6.09
CA GLU A 85 1.64 -18.50 -5.75
C GLU A 85 2.10 -19.80 -5.05
N ARG A 86 1.27 -20.34 -4.14
CA ARG A 86 1.54 -21.65 -3.50
C ARG A 86 1.57 -22.81 -4.50
N ARG A 87 0.71 -22.79 -5.53
CA ARG A 87 0.72 -23.81 -6.59
C ARG A 87 1.99 -23.73 -7.45
N MET A 88 2.49 -22.52 -7.70
CA MET A 88 3.70 -22.31 -8.50
C MET A 88 4.98 -22.75 -7.77
N ARG A 89 5.02 -22.70 -6.42
CA ARG A 89 6.21 -23.11 -5.65
C ARG A 89 6.61 -24.58 -5.79
N ASN A 90 5.67 -25.45 -6.13
CA ASN A 90 5.91 -26.90 -6.25
C ASN A 90 5.93 -27.38 -7.71
N TYR A 91 5.72 -26.50 -8.69
CA TYR A 91 5.74 -26.89 -10.09
C TYR A 91 7.16 -26.80 -10.65
N ARG A 92 7.85 -27.94 -10.72
CA ARG A 92 9.10 -28.10 -11.46
C ARG A 92 8.81 -28.82 -12.79
N PRO A 93 8.73 -28.11 -13.93
CA PRO A 93 8.56 -28.77 -15.21
C PRO A 93 9.76 -29.71 -15.46
N GLY A 94 9.51 -31.02 -15.48
CA GLY A 94 10.51 -32.06 -15.75
C GLY A 94 10.82 -33.05 -14.61
N CYS A 95 10.27 -32.87 -13.40
CA CYS A 95 10.46 -33.82 -12.30
C CYS A 95 9.18 -34.64 -12.07
N LEU A 96 9.20 -35.94 -12.40
CA LEU A 96 8.13 -36.88 -12.05
C LEU A 96 8.26 -37.20 -10.55
N GLU A 97 7.40 -36.62 -9.72
CA GLU A 97 7.28 -37.01 -8.31
C GLU A 97 6.61 -38.39 -8.24
N GLY A 98 7.40 -39.41 -7.89
CA GLY A 98 6.93 -40.77 -7.69
C GLY A 98 7.39 -41.31 -6.33
N ARG A 99 6.56 -42.12 -5.68
CA ARG A 99 6.92 -42.84 -4.46
C ARG A 99 6.99 -44.33 -4.75
N ILE A 100 8.05 -44.99 -4.32
CA ILE A 100 8.14 -46.46 -4.36
C ILE A 100 7.15 -47.01 -3.32
N GLY A 101 6.11 -47.70 -3.77
CA GLY A 101 5.19 -48.43 -2.90
C GLY A 101 5.89 -49.66 -2.31
N ILE A 102 6.15 -49.63 -1.00
CA ILE A 102 6.76 -50.77 -0.30
C ILE A 102 5.65 -51.52 0.43
N TYR A 103 5.35 -52.73 -0.04
CA TYR A 103 4.40 -53.64 0.60
C TYR A 103 5.16 -54.66 1.48
N GLY A 104 6.02 -54.15 2.37
CA GLY A 104 6.90 -54.97 3.20
C GLY A 104 7.57 -54.19 4.33
N ALA A 105 8.38 -54.86 5.14
CA ALA A 105 9.02 -54.24 6.31
C ALA A 105 9.97 -53.09 5.90
N SER A 106 9.95 -51.99 6.65
CA SER A 106 10.82 -50.82 6.41
C SER A 106 12.32 -51.11 6.57
N SER A 107 12.66 -52.22 7.23
CA SER A 107 14.02 -52.76 7.36
C SER A 107 14.52 -53.51 6.13
N SER A 108 13.62 -53.89 5.21
CA SER A 108 13.98 -54.58 3.96
C SER A 108 14.87 -53.72 3.07
N PRO A 109 15.62 -54.33 2.13
CA PRO A 109 16.42 -53.59 1.15
C PRO A 109 15.62 -52.51 0.41
N MET A 110 14.39 -52.85 -0.02
CA MET A 110 13.46 -51.90 -0.65
C MET A 110 12.99 -50.80 0.32
N GLY A 111 12.74 -51.16 1.58
CA GLY A 111 12.42 -50.25 2.68
C GLY A 111 13.49 -49.19 2.91
N ARG A 112 14.75 -49.62 2.97
CA ARG A 112 15.92 -48.74 3.13
C ARG A 112 16.14 -47.84 1.92
N LEU A 113 15.98 -48.39 0.71
CA LEU A 113 16.10 -47.65 -0.54
C LEU A 113 15.08 -46.51 -0.63
N ALA A 114 13.79 -46.79 -0.39
CA ALA A 114 12.79 -45.72 -0.47
C ALA A 114 13.01 -44.63 0.59
N ARG A 115 13.50 -44.99 1.78
CA ARG A 115 13.86 -44.02 2.82
C ARG A 115 15.02 -43.11 2.40
N ALA A 116 15.99 -43.63 1.65
CA ALA A 116 17.10 -42.84 1.12
C ALA A 116 16.63 -41.88 0.00
N ILE A 117 15.70 -42.32 -0.84
CA ILE A 117 15.17 -41.53 -1.97
C ILE A 117 14.25 -40.39 -1.48
N GLN A 118 13.47 -40.60 -0.42
CA GLN A 118 12.51 -39.60 0.10
C GLN A 118 13.16 -38.38 0.79
N LYS A 119 14.49 -38.39 1.01
CA LYS A 119 15.22 -37.29 1.67
C LYS A 119 15.71 -36.19 0.72
N TYR A 120 15.56 -36.38 -0.59
CA TYR A 120 15.86 -35.38 -1.62
C TYR A 120 14.57 -34.84 -2.23
#